data_AF-A0A657AIT3-F1
#
_entry.id   AF-A0A657AIT3-F1
#
_cell.length_a   1.000
_cell.length_b   1.000
_cell.length_c   1.000
_cell.angle_alpha   90.00
_cell.angle_beta   90.00
_cell.angle_gamma   90.00
#
_symmetry.space_group_name_H-M   'P 1'
#
loop_
_entity.id
_entity.type
_entity.pdbx_description
1 polymer ?
#
loop_
_entity_poly.entity_id
_entity_poly.type
_entity_poly.pdbx_seq_one_letter_code
_entity_poly.pdbx_strand_id
1 'polypeptide(L)'
;MKVINDTENLVYDSGHLMCRIIFNTAVGQDYAFVSFMDVGFDHCRLKKPIRKRYWGPWDHDDPEGSLKLIMDWGGKWDELTKQK
;
A
#
# COMPACT_ATOMS: atom_id res chain seq x y z
N MET A 1 0.70 5.70 -12.47
CA MET A 1 0.96 4.27 -12.23
C MET A 1 -0.21 3.69 -11.47
N LYS A 2 -0.67 2.50 -11.86
CA LYS A 2 -1.78 1.80 -11.20
C LYS A 2 -1.40 0.34 -11.01
N VAL A 3 -1.49 -0.16 -9.78
CA VAL A 3 -1.17 -1.54 -9.41
C VAL A 3 -2.38 -2.14 -8.71
N ILE A 4 -2.75 -3.36 -9.07
CA ILE A 4 -3.91 -4.07 -8.54
C ILE A 4 -3.42 -5.41 -7.99
N ASN A 5 -3.87 -5.75 -6.79
CA ASN A 5 -3.72 -7.05 -6.18
C ASN A 5 -5.12 -7.62 -5.91
N ASP A 6 -5.50 -8.61 -6.71
CA ASP A 6 -6.81 -9.25 -6.62
C ASP A 6 -6.91 -10.23 -5.45
N THR A 7 -5.79 -10.73 -4.92
CA THR A 7 -5.75 -11.62 -3.76
C THR A 7 -6.17 -10.89 -2.49
N GLU A 8 -5.62 -9.70 -2.27
CA GLU A 8 -5.87 -8.87 -1.08
C GLU A 8 -6.90 -7.75 -1.33
N ASN A 9 -7.40 -7.62 -2.57
CA ASN A 9 -8.30 -6.55 -3.05
C ASN A 9 -7.75 -5.13 -2.84
N LEU A 10 -6.43 -5.01 -2.94
CA LEU A 10 -5.74 -3.74 -2.78
C LEU A 10 -5.49 -3.13 -4.14
N VAL A 11 -5.76 -1.83 -4.24
CA VAL A 11 -5.48 -1.02 -5.41
C VAL A 11 -4.61 0.15 -5.00
N TYR A 12 -3.51 0.33 -5.74
CA TYR A 12 -2.73 1.55 -5.74
C TYR A 12 -2.98 2.31 -7.03
N ASP A 13 -3.34 3.59 -6.93
CA ASP A 13 -3.46 4.49 -8.08
C ASP A 13 -2.80 5.83 -7.74
N SER A 14 -1.70 6.15 -8.42
CA SER A 14 -0.94 7.38 -8.14
C SER A 14 -1.74 8.67 -8.36
N GLY A 15 -2.83 8.62 -9.15
CA GLY A 15 -3.72 9.76 -9.37
C GLY A 15 -4.80 9.92 -8.30
N HIS A 16 -4.97 8.93 -7.41
CA HIS A 16 -6.05 8.91 -6.45
C HIS A 16 -5.63 9.46 -5.07
N LEU A 17 -6.43 10.36 -4.49
CA LEU A 17 -6.11 11.04 -3.22
C LEU A 17 -5.96 10.10 -2.01
N MET A 18 -6.51 8.88 -2.07
CA MET A 18 -6.35 7.86 -1.02
C MET A 18 -5.02 7.12 -1.09
N CYS A 19 -4.32 7.21 -2.22
CA CYS A 19 -3.07 6.53 -2.47
C CYS A 19 -1.90 7.50 -2.33
N ARG A 20 -0.95 7.15 -1.46
CA ARG A 20 0.23 7.96 -1.18
C ARG A 20 1.40 7.04 -0.87
N ILE A 21 2.58 7.43 -1.31
CA ILE A 21 3.84 6.80 -0.93
C ILE A 21 4.66 7.82 -0.14
N ILE A 22 5.29 7.35 0.94
CA ILE A 22 6.26 8.10 1.72
C ILE A 22 7.50 7.23 1.79
N PHE A 23 8.66 7.78 1.41
CA PHE A 23 9.92 7.06 1.45
C PHE A 23 10.65 7.33 2.75
N ASN A 24 11.34 6.31 3.25
CA ASN A 24 12.25 6.44 4.38
C ASN A 24 13.45 5.50 4.17
N THR A 25 14.65 5.99 4.45
CA THR A 25 15.88 5.23 4.31
C THR A 25 16.42 4.89 5.70
N ALA A 26 16.66 3.61 5.95
CA ALA A 26 17.25 3.15 7.20
C ALA A 26 18.41 2.20 6.90
N VAL A 27 19.60 2.52 7.43
CA VAL A 27 20.81 1.69 7.30
C VAL A 27 21.10 1.29 5.84
N GLY A 28 21.00 2.26 4.92
CA GLY A 28 21.29 2.05 3.49
C GLY A 28 20.23 1.27 2.71
N GLN A 29 19.10 0.93 3.32
CA GLN A 29 17.95 0.32 2.66
C GLN A 29 16.79 1.31 2.58
N ASP A 30 16.21 1.45 1.39
CA ASP A 30 15.00 2.24 1.18
C ASP A 30 13.75 1.43 1.52
N TYR A 31 12.81 2.10 2.17
CA TYR A 31 11.50 1.59 2.54
C TYR A 31 10.42 2.54 2.05
N ALA A 32 9.27 1.99 1.69
CA ALA A 32 8.09 2.74 1.32
C ALA A 32 6.95 2.48 2.30
N PHE A 33 6.33 3.56 2.76
CA PHE A 33 5.08 3.56 3.51
C PHE A 33 3.97 3.96 2.55
N VAL A 34 3.09 3.01 2.24
CA VAL A 34 2.13 3.12 1.15
C VAL A 34 0.70 3.06 1.68
N SER A 35 -0.14 3.97 1.20
CA SER A 35 -1.59 3.91 1.38
C SER A 35 -2.25 3.32 0.13
N PHE A 36 -3.13 2.35 0.33
CA PHE A 36 -3.87 1.63 -0.70
C PHE A 36 -5.37 1.79 -0.50
N MET A 37 -6.12 1.56 -1.58
CA MET A 37 -7.57 1.41 -1.53
C MET A 37 -7.91 -0.07 -1.41
N ASP A 38 -8.60 -0.44 -0.35
CA ASP A 38 -9.31 -1.70 -0.26
C ASP A 38 -10.72 -1.51 -0.83
N VAL A 39 -11.01 -2.24 -1.89
CA VAL A 39 -12.27 -2.21 -2.64
C VAL A 39 -13.20 -3.38 -2.28
N GLY A 40 -12.79 -4.25 -1.35
CA GLY A 40 -13.47 -5.49 -1.00
C GLY A 40 -13.32 -6.59 -2.05
N PHE A 41 -13.61 -7.83 -1.66
CA PHE A 41 -13.63 -8.99 -2.57
C PHE A 41 -14.71 -8.85 -3.64
N ASP A 42 -14.54 -9.51 -4.79
CA ASP A 42 -15.53 -9.47 -5.88
C ASP A 42 -16.95 -9.84 -5.43
N HIS A 43 -17.09 -10.84 -4.55
CA HIS A 43 -18.37 -11.27 -4.00
C HIS A 43 -18.91 -10.36 -2.87
N CYS A 44 -18.09 -9.41 -2.39
CA CYS A 44 -18.36 -8.52 -1.27
C CYS A 44 -17.77 -7.11 -1.50
N ARG A 45 -17.94 -6.55 -2.70
CA ARG A 45 -17.38 -5.24 -3.05
C ARG A 45 -17.91 -4.16 -2.11
N LEU A 46 -17.00 -3.31 -1.62
CA LEU A 46 -17.36 -2.24 -0.71
C LEU A 46 -18.04 -1.10 -1.49
N LYS A 47 -19.11 -0.52 -0.90
CA LYS A 47 -19.81 0.65 -1.48
C LYS A 47 -18.89 1.87 -1.62
N LYS A 48 -17.87 1.96 -0.78
CA LYS A 48 -16.81 2.98 -0.84
C LYS A 48 -15.48 2.32 -0.48
N PRO A 49 -14.39 2.64 -1.20
CA PRO A 49 -13.08 2.10 -0.86
C PRO A 49 -12.65 2.54 0.55
N ILE A 50 -11.91 1.68 1.25
CA ILE A 50 -11.32 1.98 2.56
C ILE A 50 -9.82 2.18 2.38
N ARG A 51 -9.24 3.19 3.03
CA ARG A 51 -7.79 3.40 2.99
C ARG A 51 -7.11 2.43 3.95
N LYS A 52 -6.26 1.55 3.42
CA LYS A 52 -5.33 0.70 4.20
C LYS A 52 -3.89 1.20 4.05
N ARG A 53 -3.04 0.89 5.03
CA ARG A 53 -1.68 1.43 5.12
C ARG A 53 -0.69 0.32 5.43
N TYR A 54 0.26 0.12 4.53
CA TYR A 54 1.32 -0.87 4.68
C TYR A 54 2.70 -0.25 4.47
N TRP A 55 3.74 -0.95 4.88
CA TRP A 55 5.12 -0.57 4.63
C TRP A 55 5.97 -1.79 4.29
N GLY A 56 7.07 -1.57 3.59
CA GLY A 56 8.05 -2.60 3.27
C GLY A 56 9.24 -2.06 2.47
N PRO A 57 10.17 -2.94 2.07
CA PRO A 57 11.34 -2.56 1.26
C PRO A 57 10.91 -1.90 -0.06
N TRP A 58 11.74 -0.98 -0.54
CA TRP A 58 11.51 -0.28 -1.79
C TRP A 58 12.74 -0.36 -2.70
N ASP A 59 12.49 -0.68 -3.96
CA ASP A 59 13.45 -0.60 -5.05
C ASP A 59 13.01 0.51 -6.02
N HIS A 60 13.89 1.49 -6.25
CA HIS A 60 13.63 2.60 -7.16
C HIS A 60 13.65 2.18 -8.63
N ASP A 61 14.34 1.08 -8.97
CA ASP A 61 14.41 0.53 -10.32
C ASP A 61 13.23 -0.41 -10.62
N ASP A 62 12.56 -0.96 -9.59
CA ASP A 62 11.32 -1.74 -9.70
C ASP A 62 10.21 -1.29 -8.71
N PRO A 63 9.58 -0.13 -8.99
CA PRO A 63 8.53 0.41 -8.13
C PRO A 63 7.24 -0.43 -8.13
N GLU A 64 6.90 -1.07 -9.26
CA GLU A 64 5.69 -1.90 -9.35
C GLU A 64 5.85 -3.22 -8.61
N GLY A 65 7.02 -3.88 -8.74
CA GLY A 65 7.35 -5.07 -7.97
C GLY A 65 7.38 -4.78 -6.47
N SER A 66 7.99 -3.66 -6.06
CA SER A 66 7.99 -3.20 -4.67
C SER A 66 6.57 -3.00 -4.14
N LEU A 67 5.67 -2.38 -4.91
CA LEU A 67 4.27 -2.21 -4.51
C LEU A 67 3.54 -3.53 -4.33
N LYS A 68 3.71 -4.49 -5.26
CA LYS A 68 3.09 -5.82 -5.16
C LYS A 68 3.59 -6.55 -3.92
N LEU A 69 4.91 -6.52 -3.67
CA LEU A 69 5.52 -7.12 -2.49
C LEU A 69 4.94 -6.53 -1.19
N ILE A 70 4.76 -5.20 -1.13
CA ILE A 70 4.16 -4.52 0.02
C ILE A 70 2.66 -4.87 0.17
N MET A 71 1.92 -5.02 -0.94
CA MET A 71 0.52 -5.45 -0.88
C MET A 71 0.38 -6.88 -0.31
N ASP A 72 1.25 -7.80 -0.73
CA ASP A 72 1.20 -9.21 -0.33
C ASP A 72 1.76 -9.46 1.07
N TRP A 73 2.90 -8.84 1.41
CA TRP A 73 3.71 -9.19 2.57
C TRP A 73 4.07 -8.00 3.46
N GLY A 74 3.61 -6.80 3.12
CA GLY A 74 3.94 -5.58 3.87
C GLY A 74 3.40 -5.59 5.30
N GLY A 75 4.13 -4.92 6.19
CA GLY A 75 3.66 -4.69 7.55
C GLY A 75 2.55 -3.65 7.57
N LYS A 76 1.48 -3.88 8.34
CA LYS A 76 0.45 -2.87 8.61
C LYS A 76 1.00 -1.80 9.56
N TRP A 77 0.76 -0.51 9.27
CA TRP A 77 1.23 0.60 10.13
C TRP A 77 0.15 1.62 10.48
N ASP A 78 -1.09 1.36 10.06
CA ASP A 78 -2.29 2.03 10.55
C ASP A 78 -2.44 1.95 12.09
N GLU A 79 -1.83 0.95 12.73
CA GLU A 79 -1.79 0.79 14.19
C GLU A 79 -0.91 1.82 14.93
N LEU A 80 -0.04 2.56 14.24
CA LEU A 80 0.85 3.55 14.89
C LEU A 80 0.17 4.89 15.22
N THR A 81 -1.05 5.14 14.73
CA THR A 81 -1.72 6.45 14.87
C THR A 81 -2.72 6.57 16.02
N LYS A 82 -2.86 5.54 16.89
CA LYS A 82 -3.66 5.62 18.12
C LYS A 82 -2.78 5.80 19.35
N GLN A 83 -2.00 6.88 19.41
CA GLN A 83 -1.54 7.40 20.69
C GLN A 83 -2.54 8.47 21.11
N LYS A 84 -3.36 8.15 22.11
CA LYS A 84 -4.27 9.09 22.80
C LYS A 84 -3.47 10.03 23.69
#